data_AF-A0A7W5HFP6-F1
#
_entry.id   AF-A0A7W5HFP6-F1
#
_cell.length_a   1.000
_cell.length_b   1.000
_cell.length_c   1.000
_cell.angle_alpha   90.00
_cell.angle_beta   90.00
_cell.angle_gamma   90.00
#
_symmetry.space_group_name_H-M   'P 1'
#
loop_
_entity.id
_entity.type
_entity.pdbx_description
1 polymer ?
#
loop_
_entity_poly.entity_id
_entity_poly.type
_entity_poly.pdbx_seq_one_letter_code
_entity_poly.pdbx_strand_id
1 'polypeptide(L)'
;MKKKMTDTELCALIETESANGIGANDRLSRDRAVAMSFYMGEAKGDLAPPDTDGRSRVVSKDVQEVVEWIHPTLMRTFAGSDAVIKFEPTC
;
A
#
# COMPACT_ATOMS: atom_id res chain seq x y z
N MET A 1 -10.12 -14.52 -39.26
CA MET A 1 -8.90 -14.75 -38.44
C MET A 1 -8.75 -13.59 -37.47
N LYS A 2 -8.71 -13.83 -36.15
CA LYS A 2 -8.41 -12.75 -35.18
C LYS A 2 -6.95 -12.32 -35.39
N LYS A 3 -6.73 -11.03 -35.67
CA LYS A 3 -5.39 -10.45 -35.76
C LYS A 3 -4.71 -10.63 -34.40
N LYS A 4 -3.57 -11.32 -34.35
CA LYS A 4 -2.75 -11.39 -33.12
C LYS A 4 -2.24 -9.97 -32.84
N MET A 5 -2.43 -9.51 -31.61
CA MET A 5 -1.84 -8.25 -31.15
C MET A 5 -0.32 -8.36 -31.19
N THR A 6 0.35 -7.27 -31.54
CA THR A 6 1.81 -7.18 -31.37
C THR A 6 2.15 -7.01 -29.89
N ASP A 7 3.36 -7.36 -29.49
CA ASP A 7 3.81 -7.20 -28.09
C ASP A 7 3.69 -5.75 -27.62
N THR A 8 3.91 -4.78 -28.51
CA THR A 8 3.72 -3.36 -28.23
C THR A 8 2.26 -2.99 -27.98
N GLU A 9 1.32 -3.52 -28.78
CA GLU A 9 -0.12 -3.33 -28.57
C GLU A 9 -0.56 -3.98 -27.25
N LEU A 10 0.02 -5.12 -26.89
CA LEU A 10 -0.26 -5.81 -25.64
C LEU A 10 0.27 -5.03 -24.42
N CYS A 11 1.50 -4.53 -24.47
CA CYS A 11 2.06 -3.69 -23.40
C CYS A 11 1.23 -2.42 -23.20
N ALA A 12 0.88 -1.72 -24.28
CA ALA A 12 0.06 -0.51 -24.20
C ALA A 12 -1.34 -0.79 -23.60
N LEU A 13 -1.95 -1.94 -23.93
CA LEU A 13 -3.20 -2.36 -23.34
C LEU A 13 -3.03 -2.64 -21.83
N ILE A 14 -2.00 -3.38 -21.43
CA ILE A 14 -1.73 -3.67 -20.01
C ILE A 14 -1.51 -2.37 -19.22
N GLU A 15 -0.75 -1.41 -19.76
CA GLU A 15 -0.53 -0.11 -19.14
C GLU A 15 -1.85 0.65 -18.97
N THR A 16 -2.69 0.65 -19.99
CA THR A 16 -4.01 1.31 -19.95
C THR A 16 -4.91 0.69 -18.90
N GLU A 17 -5.03 -0.64 -18.87
CA GLU A 17 -5.86 -1.36 -17.89
C GLU A 17 -5.30 -1.20 -16.47
N SER A 18 -3.97 -1.22 -16.32
CA SER A 18 -3.32 -0.97 -15.03
C SER A 18 -3.58 0.44 -14.52
N ALA A 19 -3.54 1.45 -15.42
CA ALA A 19 -3.83 2.84 -15.07
C ALA A 19 -5.31 3.09 -14.73
N ASN A 20 -6.22 2.29 -15.30
CA ASN A 20 -7.66 2.33 -15.03
C ASN A 20 -8.05 1.61 -13.73
N GLY A 21 -7.14 0.83 -13.13
CA GLY A 21 -7.38 0.14 -11.87
C GLY A 21 -7.71 1.11 -10.72
N ILE A 22 -8.70 0.76 -9.90
CA ILE A 22 -9.03 1.49 -8.68
C ILE A 22 -7.80 1.49 -7.77
N GLY A 23 -7.42 2.65 -7.24
CA GLY A 23 -6.22 2.82 -6.42
C GLY A 23 -4.92 3.05 -7.18
N ALA A 24 -4.91 3.01 -8.52
CA ALA A 24 -3.70 3.28 -9.32
C ALA A 24 -3.38 4.79 -9.36
N ASN A 25 -4.35 5.61 -9.77
CA ASN A 25 -4.17 7.05 -10.02
C ASN A 25 -5.19 7.95 -9.30
N ASP A 26 -5.90 7.41 -8.31
CA ASP A 26 -6.99 8.11 -7.63
C ASP A 26 -6.57 8.73 -6.28
N ARG A 27 -7.56 9.16 -5.50
CA ARG A 27 -7.34 9.71 -4.16
C ARG A 27 -6.68 8.70 -3.21
N LEU A 28 -7.02 7.41 -3.30
CA LEU A 28 -6.48 6.38 -2.42
C LEU A 28 -4.97 6.18 -2.65
N SER A 29 -4.50 6.35 -3.88
CA SER A 29 -3.07 6.32 -4.20
C SER A 29 -2.30 7.42 -3.45
N ARG A 30 -2.84 8.65 -3.43
CA ARG A 30 -2.25 9.77 -2.70
C ARG A 30 -2.30 9.58 -1.19
N ASP A 31 -3.46 9.17 -0.66
CA ASP A 31 -3.64 8.93 0.77
C ASP A 31 -2.69 7.82 1.26
N ARG A 32 -2.48 6.78 0.44
CA ARG A 32 -1.50 5.72 0.71
C ARG A 32 -0.07 6.27 0.75
N ALA A 33 0.32 7.12 -0.20
CA ALA A 33 1.67 7.69 -0.22
C ALA A 33 1.97 8.50 1.05
N VAL A 34 0.97 9.25 1.54
CA VAL A 34 1.05 9.99 2.81
C VAL A 34 1.11 9.04 4.00
N ALA A 35 0.22 8.05 4.08
CA ALA A 35 0.22 7.06 5.17
C ALA A 35 1.56 6.30 5.24
N MET A 36 2.15 5.97 4.08
CA MET A 36 3.46 5.34 4.01
C MET A 36 4.58 6.25 4.50
N SER A 37 4.54 7.56 4.24
CA SER A 37 5.55 8.47 4.79
C SER A 37 5.49 8.59 6.31
N PHE A 38 4.28 8.54 6.89
CA PHE A 38 4.11 8.47 8.34
C PHE A 38 4.65 7.16 8.92
N TYR A 39 4.31 6.03 8.30
CA TYR A 39 4.78 4.71 8.73
C TYR A 39 6.30 4.56 8.60
N MET A 40 6.93 5.11 7.57
CA MET A 40 8.40 5.05 7.41
C MET A 40 9.14 6.10 8.25
N GLY A 41 8.43 7.08 8.82
CA GLY A 41 9.02 8.22 9.54
C GLY A 41 9.83 9.14 8.62
N GLU A 42 9.38 9.35 7.40
CA GLU A 42 10.07 10.21 6.43
C GLU A 42 9.84 11.68 6.76
N ALA A 43 10.91 12.45 6.86
CA ALA A 43 10.92 13.88 7.19
C ALA A 43 10.44 14.77 6.02
N LYS A 44 9.21 14.54 5.55
CA LYS A 44 8.60 15.26 4.42
C LYS A 44 7.13 15.57 4.70
N GLY A 45 6.56 16.52 3.94
CA GLY A 45 5.17 16.94 4.13
C GLY A 45 4.93 17.41 5.57
N ASP A 46 3.92 16.85 6.23
CA ASP A 46 3.55 17.20 7.61
C ASP A 46 4.61 16.83 8.65
N LEU A 47 5.54 15.93 8.31
CA LEU A 47 6.66 15.52 9.16
C LEU A 47 7.95 16.29 8.85
N ALA A 48 7.90 17.27 7.95
CA ALA A 48 9.06 18.09 7.64
C ALA A 48 9.52 18.87 8.88
N PRO A 49 10.82 18.86 9.20
CA PRO A 49 11.33 19.59 10.35
C PRO A 49 11.19 21.10 10.12
N PRO A 50 10.96 21.89 11.18
CA PRO A 50 10.89 23.34 11.06
C PRO A 50 12.23 23.93 10.63
N ASP A 51 12.20 24.98 9.81
CA ASP A 51 13.40 25.67 9.29
C ASP A 51 14.11 26.54 10.34
N THR A 52 13.55 26.68 11.54
CA THR A 52 14.13 27.48 12.63
C THR A 52 15.33 26.78 13.25
N ASP A 53 16.44 27.51 13.33
CA ASP A 53 17.68 27.01 13.93
C ASP A 53 17.48 26.63 15.42
N GLY A 54 18.14 25.56 15.85
CA GLY A 54 18.03 25.01 17.22
C GLY A 54 16.77 24.17 17.51
N ARG A 55 15.90 23.93 16.53
CA ARG A 55 14.77 22.98 16.68
C ARG A 55 15.17 21.56 16.31
N SER A 56 14.57 20.59 17.00
CA SER A 56 14.80 19.17 16.70
C SER A 56 14.36 18.82 15.28
N ARG A 57 15.19 18.04 14.59
CA ARG A 57 14.92 17.51 13.24
C ARG A 57 14.55 16.03 13.26
N VAL A 58 14.40 15.44 14.46
CA VAL A 58 14.08 14.03 14.63
C VAL A 58 12.59 13.81 14.39
N VAL A 59 12.28 12.83 13.55
CA VAL A 59 10.91 12.41 13.26
C VAL A 59 10.60 11.16 14.09
N SER A 60 9.48 11.18 14.81
CA SER A 60 9.04 10.03 15.59
C SER A 60 8.50 8.92 14.69
N LYS A 61 8.64 7.66 15.12
CA LYS A 61 8.17 6.47 14.40
C LYS A 61 7.01 5.77 15.09
N ASP A 62 6.26 6.50 15.92
CA ASP A 62 5.13 5.96 16.70
C ASP A 62 4.09 5.23 15.83
N VAL A 63 3.84 5.73 14.61
CA VAL A 63 2.92 5.08 13.65
C VAL A 63 3.43 3.70 13.25
N GLN A 64 4.74 3.58 12.98
CA GLN A 64 5.37 2.30 12.67
C GLN A 64 5.22 1.33 13.84
N GLU A 65 5.54 1.80 15.04
CA GLU A 65 5.54 0.98 16.25
C GLU A 65 4.15 0.39 16.53
N VAL A 66 3.10 1.20 16.44
CA VAL A 66 1.72 0.74 16.67
C VAL A 66 1.28 -0.26 15.59
N VAL A 67 1.62 -0.01 14.32
CA VAL A 67 1.26 -0.91 13.21
C VAL A 67 1.98 -2.26 13.34
N GLU A 68 3.29 -2.24 13.63
CA GLU A 68 4.06 -3.45 13.84
C GLU A 68 3.63 -4.22 15.10
N TRP A 69 3.18 -3.51 16.12
CA TRP A 69 2.65 -4.14 17.33
C TRP A 69 1.38 -4.96 17.07
N ILE A 70 0.43 -4.44 16.26
CA ILE A 70 -0.81 -5.16 15.94
C ILE A 70 -0.64 -6.23 14.85
N HIS A 71 0.39 -6.11 14.00
CA HIS A 71 0.60 -6.98 12.83
C HIS A 71 0.59 -8.48 13.16
N PRO A 72 1.31 -9.00 14.18
CA PRO A 72 1.33 -10.43 14.50
C PRO A 72 -0.05 -10.96 14.91
N THR A 73 -0.85 -10.14 15.60
CA THR A 73 -2.20 -10.50 16.03
C THR A 73 -3.12 -10.70 14.83
N LEU A 74 -3.02 -9.82 13.83
CA LEU A 74 -3.77 -9.94 12.58
C LEU A 74 -3.35 -11.17 11.79
N MET A 75 -2.04 -11.41 11.65
CA MET A 75 -1.53 -12.59 10.94
C MET A 75 -1.98 -13.89 11.59
N ARG A 76 -1.95 -13.98 12.92
CA ARG A 76 -2.46 -15.16 13.64
C ARG A 76 -3.95 -15.38 13.41
N THR A 77 -4.73 -14.30 13.39
CA THR A 77 -6.19 -14.37 13.23
C THR A 77 -6.57 -14.87 11.84
N PHE A 78 -5.92 -14.36 10.80
CA PHE A 78 -6.31 -14.65 9.41
C PHE A 78 -5.54 -15.81 8.76
N ALA A 79 -4.28 -16.01 9.13
CA ALA A 79 -3.39 -17.00 8.51
C ALA A 79 -2.88 -18.07 9.49
N GLY A 80 -3.31 -18.03 10.75
CA GLY A 80 -2.85 -18.96 11.79
C GLY A 80 -3.65 -20.25 11.91
N SER A 81 -4.74 -20.43 11.17
CA SER A 81 -5.51 -21.69 11.16
C SER A 81 -5.04 -22.62 10.05
N ASP A 82 -5.00 -23.93 10.32
CA ASP A 82 -4.68 -24.94 9.29
C ASP A 82 -5.76 -25.02 8.19
N ALA A 83 -6.98 -24.55 8.47
CA ALA A 83 -8.08 -24.45 7.52
C ALA A 83 -8.54 -22.99 7.41
N VAL A 84 -7.79 -22.19 6.64
CA VAL A 84 -8.09 -20.77 6.40
C VAL A 84 -9.41 -20.59 5.63
N ILE A 85 -9.75 -21.55 4.76
CA ILE A 85 -10.98 -21.53 3.96
C ILE A 85 -11.56 -22.94 3.94
N LYS A 86 -12.84 -23.07 4.27
CA LYS A 86 -13.61 -24.31 4.11
C LYS A 86 -14.69 -24.08 3.07
N PHE A 87 -14.65 -24.85 1.99
CA PHE A 87 -15.73 -24.89 1.01
C PHE A 87 -16.71 -25.99 1.39
N GLU A 88 -17.97 -25.63 1.56
CA GLU A 88 -19.04 -26.60 1.76
C GLU A 88 -19.79 -26.79 0.44
N PRO A 89 -20.17 -28.03 0.08
CA PRO A 89 -20.90 -28.28 -1.14
C PRO A 89 -22.29 -27.62 -1.07
N THR A 90 -22.63 -26.83 -2.07
CA THR A 90 -24.00 -26.35 -2.29
C THR A 90 -24.76 -27.41 -3.07
N CYS A 91 -25.76 -28.02 -2.43
CA CYS A 91 -26.78 -28.84 -3.09
C CYS A 91 -27.79 -27.98 -3.84
#